data_AF-A0A221V3A6-F1
#
_entry.id   AF-A0A221V3A6-F1
#
_cell.length_a   1.000
_cell.length_b   1.000
_cell.length_c   1.000
_cell.angle_alpha   90.00
_cell.angle_beta   90.00
_cell.angle_gamma   90.00
#
_symmetry.space_group_name_H-M   'P 1'
#
loop_
_entity.id
_entity.type
_entity.pdbx_description
1 polymer ?
#
loop_
_entity_poly.entity_id
_entity_poly.type
_entity_poly.pdbx_seq_one_letter_code
_entity_poly.pdbx_strand_id
1 'polypeptide(L)'
;MDKLNKNNSFGVPDGYFDTFSSDIMKKIAKEDASMPPNEGFKVPEGYFETFNTRLLEQLESTPAETKVIPLKSYKKHYYTAASVAAVVLLFLVVQFNSDKTPSYSDLANSDIENYFEFNDLELTSYDLAEILPIDDLDLNDILEIRLDNDNIIDYLDSHIEDFEELNMHNDD
;
A
#
# COMPACT_ATOMS: atom_id res chain seq x y z
N MET A 1 16.36 -23.29 14.04
CA MET A 1 16.69 -22.44 15.20
C MET A 1 16.96 -23.34 16.38
N ASP A 2 18.20 -23.31 16.90
CA ASP A 2 18.62 -24.13 18.02
C ASP A 2 18.04 -23.55 19.33
N LYS A 3 17.45 -24.39 20.17
CA LYS A 3 16.79 -23.97 21.41
C LYS A 3 17.86 -23.74 22.48
N LEU A 4 18.13 -22.48 22.83
CA LEU A 4 19.02 -22.12 23.94
C LEU A 4 18.58 -22.82 25.22
N ASN A 5 19.47 -23.68 25.73
CA ASN A 5 19.28 -24.42 26.97
C ASN A 5 19.07 -23.44 28.13
N LYS A 6 17.90 -23.51 28.78
CA LYS A 6 17.46 -22.65 29.90
C LYS A 6 18.07 -23.03 31.24
N ASN A 7 19.23 -23.70 31.21
CA ASN A 7 20.10 -23.91 32.36
C ASN A 7 21.21 -22.88 32.30
N ASN A 8 20.80 -21.62 32.46
CA ASN A 8 21.68 -20.47 32.63
C ASN A 8 22.37 -20.59 33.99
N SER A 9 23.46 -21.36 34.05
CA SER A 9 24.37 -21.50 35.18
C SER A 9 25.18 -20.22 35.50
N PHE A 10 24.78 -19.07 34.96
CA PHE A 10 25.42 -17.77 35.13
C PHE A 10 24.63 -16.88 36.11
N GLY A 11 24.08 -17.47 37.16
CA GLY A 11 23.48 -16.74 38.28
C GLY A 11 24.55 -16.39 39.32
N VAL A 12 24.56 -15.15 39.80
CA VAL A 12 25.33 -14.80 41.00
C VAL A 12 24.56 -15.20 42.26
N PRO A 13 25.23 -15.49 43.38
CA PRO A 13 24.55 -15.74 44.66
C PRO A 13 23.68 -14.56 45.11
N ASP A 14 22.60 -14.86 45.81
CA ASP A 14 21.75 -13.84 46.43
C ASP A 14 22.58 -12.94 47.36
N GLY A 15 22.44 -11.62 47.19
CA GLY A 15 23.17 -10.61 47.96
C GLY A 15 24.61 -10.34 47.52
N TYR A 16 25.11 -10.98 46.44
CA TYR A 16 26.46 -10.74 45.92
C TYR A 16 26.75 -9.25 45.67
N PHE A 17 25.83 -8.56 44.99
CA PHE A 17 26.02 -7.15 44.65
C PHE A 17 25.83 -6.19 45.83
N ASP A 18 25.13 -6.62 46.89
CA ASP A 18 24.89 -5.81 48.08
C ASP A 18 26.19 -5.60 48.88
N THR A 19 27.06 -6.62 48.92
CA THR A 19 28.37 -6.53 49.61
C THR A 19 29.54 -6.22 48.69
N PHE A 20 29.40 -6.46 47.38
CA PHE A 20 30.47 -6.32 46.38
C PHE A 20 31.23 -5.00 46.47
N SER A 21 30.52 -3.87 46.55
CA SER A 21 31.14 -2.54 46.61
C SER A 21 31.95 -2.35 47.90
N SER A 22 31.40 -2.80 49.04
CA SER A 22 32.06 -2.74 50.34
C SER A 22 33.30 -3.63 50.38
N ASP A 23 33.21 -4.84 49.80
CA ASP A 23 34.30 -5.81 49.73
C ASP A 23 35.47 -5.29 48.87
N ILE A 24 35.17 -4.67 47.73
CA ILE A 24 36.17 -4.01 46.89
C ILE A 24 36.84 -2.85 47.64
N MET A 25 36.06 -1.95 48.23
CA MET A 25 36.59 -0.79 48.94
C MET A 25 37.44 -1.20 50.14
N LYS A 26 37.02 -2.24 50.88
CA LYS A 26 37.78 -2.83 51.99
C LYS A 26 39.09 -3.45 51.51
N LYS A 27 39.12 -4.04 50.31
CA LYS A 27 40.33 -4.64 49.73
C LYS A 27 41.30 -3.59 49.19
N ILE A 28 40.81 -2.47 48.68
CA ILE A 28 41.63 -1.33 48.20
C ILE A 28 42.16 -0.49 49.36
N ALA A 29 41.34 -0.26 50.40
CA ALA A 29 41.73 0.53 51.58
C ALA A 29 42.73 -0.18 52.50
N LYS A 30 42.99 -1.48 52.28
CA LYS A 30 44.03 -2.22 53.00
C LYS A 30 45.39 -1.81 52.42
N GLU A 31 46.18 -1.08 53.22
CA GLU A 31 47.44 -0.43 52.82
C GLU A 31 48.56 -1.40 52.39
N ASP A 32 48.40 -2.71 52.59
CA ASP A 32 49.20 -3.78 51.97
C ASP A 32 48.84 -4.02 50.47
N ALA A 33 48.25 -3.04 49.80
CA ALA A 33 47.95 -3.05 48.37
C ALA A 33 49.20 -2.93 47.49
N SER A 34 50.41 -3.10 48.03
CA SER A 34 51.55 -3.45 47.19
C SER A 34 51.32 -4.89 46.71
N MET A 35 50.75 -5.04 45.51
CA MET A 35 50.88 -6.29 44.77
C MET A 35 52.36 -6.70 44.86
N PRO A 36 52.68 -7.89 45.39
CA PRO A 36 54.07 -8.31 45.41
C PRO A 36 54.56 -8.28 43.95
N PRO A 37 55.77 -7.75 43.68
CA PRO A 37 56.23 -7.43 42.33
C PRO A 37 56.28 -8.63 41.38
N ASN A 38 56.07 -9.84 41.91
CA ASN A 38 56.03 -11.10 41.18
C ASN A 38 54.64 -11.75 41.03
N GLU A 39 53.57 -11.20 41.61
CA GLU A 39 52.21 -11.78 41.52
C GLU A 39 51.28 -11.03 40.53
N GLY A 40 51.83 -10.11 39.73
CA GLY A 40 51.11 -9.52 38.60
C GLY A 40 51.00 -10.48 37.40
N PHE A 41 50.04 -10.24 36.52
CA PHE A 41 49.98 -10.89 35.22
C PHE A 41 51.21 -10.50 34.40
N LYS A 42 52.20 -11.40 34.34
CA LYS A 42 53.36 -11.25 33.46
C LYS A 42 53.02 -11.90 32.12
N VAL A 43 53.23 -11.16 31.04
CA VAL A 43 53.22 -11.76 29.70
C VAL A 43 54.47 -12.64 29.54
N PRO A 44 54.38 -13.77 28.83
CA PRO A 44 55.56 -14.53 28.45
C PRO A 44 56.57 -13.67 27.69
N GLU A 45 57.86 -13.98 27.87
CA GLU A 45 58.93 -13.34 27.10
C GLU A 45 58.68 -13.51 25.60
N GLY A 46 58.78 -12.41 24.83
CA GLY A 46 58.55 -12.42 23.39
C GLY A 46 57.09 -12.58 22.96
N TYR A 47 56.11 -12.43 23.86
CA TYR A 47 54.69 -12.48 23.52
C TYR A 47 54.34 -11.50 22.37
N PHE A 48 54.68 -10.21 22.54
CA PHE A 48 54.35 -9.19 21.54
C PHE A 48 55.19 -9.31 20.25
N GLU A 49 56.42 -9.80 20.36
CA GLU A 49 57.31 -10.04 19.22
C GLU A 49 56.79 -11.15 18.30
N THR A 50 56.22 -12.21 18.89
CA THR A 50 55.72 -13.38 18.14
C THR A 50 54.22 -13.33 17.85
N PHE A 51 53.48 -12.43 18.50
CA PHE A 51 52.04 -12.32 18.33
C PHE A 51 51.64 -11.99 16.89
N ASN A 52 52.28 -10.97 16.30
CA ASN A 52 51.96 -10.53 14.94
C ASN A 52 52.26 -11.63 13.92
N THR A 53 53.40 -12.30 14.06
CA THR A 53 53.81 -13.41 13.20
C THR A 53 52.86 -14.59 13.30
N ARG A 54 52.46 -14.99 14.52
CA ARG A 54 51.46 -16.06 14.73
C ARG A 54 50.10 -15.70 14.17
N LEU A 55 49.67 -14.44 14.29
CA LEU A 55 48.40 -13.96 13.74
C LEU A 55 48.39 -14.03 12.21
N LEU A 56 49.45 -13.54 11.58
CA LEU A 56 49.63 -13.61 10.12
C LEU A 56 49.69 -15.05 9.64
N GLU A 57 50.48 -15.89 10.30
CA GLU A 57 50.57 -17.32 9.99
C GLU A 57 49.21 -18.01 10.13
N GLN A 58 48.41 -17.69 11.16
CA GLN A 58 47.08 -18.25 11.33
C GLN A 58 46.08 -17.78 10.25
N LEU A 59 46.22 -16.54 9.76
CA LEU A 59 45.41 -16.01 8.67
C LEU A 59 45.78 -16.62 7.31
N GLU A 60 47.05 -16.95 7.10
CA GLU A 60 47.57 -17.54 5.86
C GLU A 60 47.47 -19.07 5.81
N SER A 61 47.68 -19.75 6.94
CA SER A 61 47.66 -21.22 7.08
C SER A 61 46.27 -21.81 7.26
N THR A 62 45.28 -20.99 7.60
CA THR A 62 43.88 -21.39 7.52
C THR A 62 43.40 -21.02 6.12
N PRO A 63 43.40 -21.93 5.13
CA PRO A 63 42.62 -21.69 3.92
C PRO A 63 41.21 -21.50 4.43
N ALA A 64 40.73 -20.25 4.38
CA ALA A 64 39.37 -19.97 4.70
C ALA A 64 38.56 -20.72 3.65
N GLU A 65 38.11 -21.93 3.99
CA GLU A 65 36.90 -22.54 3.43
C GLU A 65 35.75 -21.63 3.85
N THR A 66 35.78 -20.41 3.31
CA THR A 66 34.64 -19.53 3.31
C THR A 66 33.58 -20.37 2.63
N LYS A 67 32.50 -20.68 3.36
CA LYS A 67 31.31 -21.30 2.81
C LYS A 67 30.63 -20.26 1.92
N VAL A 68 31.28 -19.90 0.82
CA VAL A 68 30.78 -18.97 -0.18
C VAL A 68 29.98 -19.80 -1.17
N ILE A 69 28.71 -19.45 -1.29
CA ILE A 69 27.87 -19.98 -2.36
C ILE A 69 28.21 -19.16 -3.60
N PRO A 70 28.83 -19.74 -4.64
CA PRO A 70 29.12 -18.99 -5.86
C PRO A 70 27.80 -18.56 -6.51
N LEU A 71 27.66 -17.26 -6.78
CA LEU A 71 26.51 -16.71 -7.51
C LEU A 71 26.57 -17.19 -8.97
N LYS A 72 25.61 -18.02 -9.38
CA LYS A 72 25.49 -18.47 -10.77
C LYS A 72 24.90 -17.33 -11.61
N SER A 73 25.58 -16.97 -12.70
CA SER A 73 25.12 -15.94 -13.62
C SER A 73 24.00 -16.47 -14.51
N TYR A 74 22.75 -16.08 -14.24
CA TYR A 74 21.56 -16.52 -15.00
C TYR A 74 21.37 -15.79 -16.34
N LYS A 75 22.40 -15.09 -16.86
CA LYS A 75 22.33 -14.31 -18.11
C LYS A 75 21.85 -15.13 -19.31
N LYS A 76 22.11 -16.45 -19.32
CA LYS A 76 21.65 -17.36 -20.39
C LYS A 76 20.12 -17.51 -20.47
N HIS A 77 19.42 -17.29 -19.37
CA HIS A 77 17.96 -17.41 -19.29
C HIS A 77 17.24 -16.08 -19.47
N TYR A 78 17.96 -14.98 -19.68
CA TYR A 78 17.36 -13.67 -19.90
C TYR A 78 16.50 -13.66 -21.17
N TYR A 79 17.03 -14.17 -22.29
CA TYR A 79 16.29 -14.27 -23.54
C TYR A 79 15.10 -15.21 -23.46
N THR A 80 15.23 -16.34 -22.73
CA THR A 80 14.11 -17.27 -22.53
C THR A 80 13.02 -16.65 -21.66
N ALA A 81 13.39 -15.94 -20.59
CA ALA A 81 12.44 -15.23 -19.74
C ALA A 81 11.73 -14.09 -20.49
N ALA A 82 12.45 -13.34 -21.31
CA ALA A 82 11.87 -12.28 -22.14
C ALA A 82 10.87 -12.84 -23.17
N SER A 83 11.18 -13.97 -23.81
CA SER A 83 10.24 -14.63 -24.74
C SER A 83 8.99 -15.13 -24.04
N VAL A 84 9.11 -15.74 -22.86
CA VAL A 84 7.95 -16.17 -22.06
C VAL A 84 7.12 -14.97 -21.62
N ALA A 85 7.76 -13.90 -21.14
CA ALA A 85 7.06 -12.68 -20.76
C ALA A 85 6.30 -12.05 -21.94
N ALA A 86 6.89 -12.03 -23.14
CA ALA A 86 6.22 -11.52 -24.35
C ALA A 86 4.98 -12.36 -24.71
N VAL A 87 5.05 -13.68 -24.60
CA VAL A 87 3.89 -14.57 -24.83
C VAL A 87 2.81 -14.36 -23.78
N VAL A 88 3.18 -14.22 -22.50
CA VAL A 88 2.23 -13.93 -21.42
C VAL A 88 1.57 -12.56 -21.62
N LEU A 89 2.33 -11.53 -22.02
CA LEU A 89 1.78 -10.21 -22.32
C LEU A 89 0.83 -10.27 -23.52
N LEU A 90 1.17 -10.98 -24.60
CA LEU A 90 0.25 -11.17 -25.73
C LEU A 90 -1.03 -11.90 -25.29
N PHE A 91 -0.92 -12.94 -24.47
CA PHE A 91 -2.08 -13.66 -23.94
C PHE A 91 -2.98 -12.76 -23.07
N LEU A 92 -2.38 -11.95 -22.20
CA LEU A 92 -3.12 -10.98 -21.37
C LEU A 92 -3.78 -9.90 -22.22
N VAL A 93 -3.09 -9.36 -23.23
CA VAL A 93 -3.67 -8.38 -24.16
C VAL A 93 -4.89 -8.99 -24.86
N VAL A 94 -4.80 -10.20 -25.39
CA VAL A 94 -5.96 -10.86 -26.03
C VAL A 94 -7.12 -11.08 -25.05
N GLN A 95 -6.84 -11.56 -23.84
CA GLN A 95 -7.89 -11.78 -22.82
C GLN A 95 -8.55 -10.48 -22.34
N PHE A 96 -7.80 -9.40 -22.17
CA PHE A 96 -8.34 -8.12 -21.70
C PHE A 96 -9.04 -7.32 -22.81
N ASN A 97 -8.81 -7.66 -24.09
CA ASN A 97 -9.51 -7.07 -25.23
C ASN A 97 -10.78 -7.85 -25.63
N SER A 98 -11.29 -8.75 -24.78
CA SER A 98 -12.42 -9.63 -25.14
C SER A 98 -13.82 -9.07 -24.86
N ASP A 99 -13.95 -7.82 -24.43
CA ASP A 99 -15.27 -7.22 -24.15
C ASP A 99 -15.60 -6.16 -25.19
N LYS A 100 -16.31 -6.58 -26.24
CA LYS A 100 -17.33 -5.86 -27.04
C LYS A 100 -17.49 -6.58 -28.37
N THR A 101 -18.29 -7.64 -28.39
CA THR A 101 -18.91 -8.05 -29.65
C THR A 101 -19.92 -6.95 -29.99
N PRO A 102 -19.71 -6.14 -31.05
CA PRO A 102 -20.67 -5.10 -31.39
C PRO A 102 -22.03 -5.75 -31.64
N SER A 103 -23.00 -5.41 -30.80
CA SER A 103 -24.38 -5.85 -30.97
C SER A 103 -25.00 -5.09 -32.14
N TYR A 104 -26.02 -5.66 -32.76
CA TYR A 104 -26.86 -4.92 -33.72
C TYR A 104 -27.42 -3.62 -33.13
N SER A 105 -27.67 -3.61 -31.81
CA SER A 105 -28.09 -2.40 -31.09
C SER A 105 -27.00 -1.32 -31.04
N ASP A 106 -25.72 -1.70 -30.91
CA ASP A 106 -24.61 -0.74 -30.86
C ASP A 106 -24.44 -0.06 -32.22
N LEU A 107 -24.62 -0.81 -33.32
CA LEU A 107 -24.60 -0.28 -34.68
C LEU A 107 -25.80 0.65 -34.93
N ALA A 108 -27.00 0.23 -34.56
CA ALA A 108 -28.20 1.04 -34.72
C ALA A 108 -28.11 2.36 -33.94
N ASN A 109 -27.60 2.33 -32.72
CA ASN A 109 -27.40 3.54 -31.92
C ASN A 109 -26.37 4.47 -32.55
N SER A 110 -25.25 3.94 -33.06
CA SER A 110 -24.24 4.73 -33.76
C SER A 110 -24.78 5.38 -35.05
N ASP A 111 -25.65 4.67 -35.78
CA ASP A 111 -26.29 5.21 -36.97
C ASP A 111 -27.28 6.34 -36.61
N ILE A 112 -28.03 6.18 -35.51
CA ILE A 112 -28.95 7.21 -34.99
C ILE A 112 -28.17 8.44 -34.52
N GLU A 113 -27.07 8.24 -33.78
CA GLU A 113 -26.22 9.33 -33.29
C GLU A 113 -25.59 10.11 -34.44
N ASN A 114 -25.02 9.40 -35.44
CA ASN A 114 -24.53 10.03 -36.66
C ASN A 114 -25.64 10.78 -37.42
N TYR A 115 -26.86 10.23 -37.46
CA TYR A 115 -27.98 10.89 -38.10
C TYR A 115 -28.30 12.23 -37.42
N PHE A 116 -28.30 12.30 -36.10
CA PHE A 116 -28.52 13.57 -35.35
C PHE A 116 -27.32 14.52 -35.38
N GLU A 117 -26.09 14.02 -35.51
CA GLU A 117 -24.89 14.86 -35.57
C GLU A 117 -24.71 15.52 -36.95
N PHE A 118 -25.00 14.79 -38.04
CA PHE A 118 -24.79 15.27 -39.41
C PHE A 118 -26.03 15.89 -40.05
N ASN A 119 -27.23 15.57 -39.55
CA ASN A 119 -28.42 16.34 -39.89
C ASN A 119 -28.63 17.35 -38.77
N ASP A 120 -28.68 18.65 -39.10
CA ASP A 120 -29.07 19.75 -38.19
C ASP A 120 -30.56 19.59 -37.76
N LEU A 121 -30.90 18.46 -37.15
CA LEU A 121 -32.16 18.29 -36.44
C LEU A 121 -31.99 18.94 -35.08
N GLU A 122 -31.96 20.27 -35.09
CA GLU A 122 -32.14 21.09 -33.90
C GLU A 122 -33.62 21.01 -33.50
N LEU A 123 -34.06 19.82 -33.05
CA LEU A 123 -35.43 19.59 -32.60
C LEU A 123 -35.68 20.48 -31.40
N THR A 124 -36.39 21.58 -31.61
CA THR A 124 -36.80 22.43 -30.51
C THR A 124 -37.90 21.73 -29.72
N SER A 125 -38.10 22.11 -28.45
CA SER A 125 -39.19 21.58 -27.63
C SER A 125 -40.56 21.78 -28.29
N TYR A 126 -40.68 22.80 -29.16
CA TYR A 126 -41.89 23.08 -29.92
C TYR A 126 -42.09 22.07 -31.05
N ASP A 127 -41.03 21.74 -31.80
CA ASP A 127 -41.10 20.73 -32.86
C ASP A 127 -41.38 19.33 -32.30
N LEU A 128 -40.83 19.03 -31.11
CA LEU A 128 -41.11 17.79 -30.41
C LEU A 128 -42.59 17.71 -29.96
N ALA A 129 -43.17 18.83 -29.53
CA ALA A 129 -44.58 18.91 -29.13
C ALA A 129 -45.56 18.74 -30.31
N GLU A 130 -45.14 19.08 -31.54
CA GLU A 130 -45.93 18.86 -32.75
C GLU A 130 -45.93 17.38 -33.18
N ILE A 131 -44.82 16.69 -32.97
CA ILE A 131 -44.65 15.26 -33.33
C ILE A 131 -45.21 14.34 -32.24
N LEU A 132 -45.30 14.81 -30.99
CA LEU A 132 -45.90 14.08 -29.88
C LEU A 132 -47.41 13.91 -30.11
N PRO A 133 -47.92 12.67 -30.24
CA PRO A 133 -49.36 12.43 -30.38
C PRO A 133 -50.04 12.61 -29.02
N ILE A 134 -50.37 13.85 -28.68
CA ILE A 134 -51.01 14.23 -27.40
C ILE A 134 -52.32 13.46 -27.18
N ASP A 135 -53.02 13.09 -28.26
CA ASP A 135 -54.28 12.35 -28.22
C ASP A 135 -54.15 10.92 -27.69
N ASP A 136 -52.96 10.32 -27.79
CA ASP A 136 -52.66 8.94 -27.36
C ASP A 136 -51.91 8.89 -26.01
N LEU A 137 -51.59 10.04 -25.40
CA LEU A 137 -50.97 10.11 -24.09
C LEU A 137 -52.03 9.97 -23.00
N ASP A 138 -51.97 8.90 -22.21
CA ASP A 138 -52.78 8.79 -21.00
C ASP A 138 -52.27 9.83 -19.98
N LEU A 139 -53.18 10.63 -19.43
CA LEU A 139 -52.87 11.59 -18.37
C LEU A 139 -52.15 10.92 -17.20
N ASN A 140 -52.41 9.63 -16.96
CA ASN A 140 -51.73 8.88 -15.91
C ASN A 140 -50.23 8.68 -16.21
N ASP A 141 -49.82 8.51 -17.48
CA ASP A 141 -48.41 8.30 -17.84
C ASP A 141 -47.59 9.59 -17.65
N ILE A 142 -48.21 10.75 -17.90
CA ILE A 142 -47.59 12.07 -17.65
C ILE A 142 -47.49 12.33 -16.14
N LEU A 143 -48.53 11.99 -15.37
CA LEU A 143 -48.55 12.13 -13.92
C LEU A 143 -47.65 11.10 -13.21
N GLU A 144 -47.32 9.99 -13.86
CA GLU A 144 -46.40 8.96 -13.36
C GLU A 144 -44.92 9.35 -13.52
N ILE A 145 -44.61 10.42 -14.28
CA ILE A 145 -43.37 11.18 -14.13
C ILE A 145 -43.46 11.94 -12.80
N ARG A 146 -43.33 11.14 -11.74
CA ARG A 146 -43.28 11.40 -10.31
C ARG A 146 -43.20 12.90 -10.00
N LEU A 147 -44.37 13.52 -9.87
CA LEU A 147 -44.51 14.79 -9.17
C LEU A 147 -44.02 14.56 -7.74
N ASP A 148 -42.74 14.79 -7.51
CA ASP A 148 -42.15 14.64 -6.20
C ASP A 148 -42.69 15.76 -5.31
N ASN A 149 -43.18 15.40 -4.13
CA ASN A 149 -43.80 16.37 -3.23
C ASN A 149 -42.83 17.50 -2.89
N ASP A 150 -41.53 17.21 -2.85
CA ASP A 150 -40.50 18.21 -2.59
C ASP A 150 -40.47 19.29 -3.68
N ASN A 151 -40.60 18.91 -4.95
CA ASN A 151 -40.67 19.87 -6.07
C ASN A 151 -41.96 20.71 -6.04
N ILE A 152 -43.08 20.12 -5.60
CA ILE A 152 -44.35 20.84 -5.44
C ILE A 152 -44.23 21.87 -4.31
N ILE A 153 -43.66 21.47 -3.17
CA ILE A 153 -43.46 22.36 -2.02
C ILE A 153 -42.54 23.52 -2.40
N ASP A 154 -41.45 23.26 -3.11
CA ASP A 154 -40.49 24.30 -3.54
C ASP A 154 -41.13 25.29 -4.53
N TYR A 155 -41.96 24.80 -5.45
CA TYR A 155 -42.71 25.66 -6.37
C TYR A 155 -43.74 26.54 -5.64
N LEU A 156 -44.49 25.97 -4.70
CA LEU A 156 -45.49 26.71 -3.93
C LEU A 156 -44.86 27.75 -3.00
N ASP A 157 -43.71 27.44 -2.39
CA ASP A 157 -42.99 28.37 -1.51
C ASP A 157 -42.38 29.53 -2.32
N SER A 158 -41.78 29.23 -3.48
CA SER A 158 -41.20 30.26 -4.36
C SER A 158 -42.22 31.21 -4.98
N HIS A 159 -43.49 30.83 -5.06
CA HIS A 159 -44.57 31.65 -5.63
C HIS A 159 -45.60 32.08 -4.58
N ILE A 160 -45.32 31.90 -3.28
CA ILE A 160 -46.27 32.21 -2.21
C ILE A 160 -46.63 33.70 -2.17
N GLU A 161 -45.70 34.58 -2.54
CA GLU A 161 -45.91 36.03 -2.61
C GLU A 161 -46.90 36.42 -3.72
N ASP A 162 -46.87 35.74 -4.88
CA ASP A 162 -47.81 35.96 -5.99
C ASP A 162 -49.26 35.57 -5.59
N PHE A 163 -49.39 34.53 -4.77
CA PHE A 163 -50.70 34.12 -4.23
C PHE A 163 -51.19 35.07 -3.12
N GLU A 164 -50.30 35.61 -2.30
CA GLU A 164 -50.67 36.62 -1.29
C GLU A 164 -51.12 37.94 -1.95
N GLU A 165 -50.49 38.39 -3.04
CA GLU A 165 -50.89 39.59 -3.77
C GLU A 165 -52.35 39.50 -4.29
N LEU A 166 -52.75 38.31 -4.76
CA LEU A 166 -54.12 38.03 -5.19
C LEU A 166 -55.12 37.99 -4.02
N ASN A 167 -54.67 37.61 -2.82
CA ASN A 167 -55.52 37.52 -1.64
C ASN A 167 -55.68 38.87 -0.92
N MET A 168 -54.73 39.80 -1.09
CA MET A 168 -54.78 41.16 -0.54
C MET A 168 -55.82 42.09 -1.22
N HIS A 169 -56.45 41.68 -2.32
CA HIS A 169 -57.46 42.46 -3.03
C HIS A 169 -58.92 42.12 -2.65
N ASN A 170 -59.16 41.24 -1.67
CA ASN A 170 -60.50 40.78 -1.30
C ASN A 170 -61.05 41.32 0.03
N ASP A 171 -60.33 42.18 0.74
CA ASP A 171 -60.84 42.89 1.92
C ASP A 171 -60.98 44.41 1.62
N ASP A 172 -62.01 44.76 0.85
CA ASP A 172 -62.73 46.06 0.88
C ASP A 172 -64.18 45.89 0.39
#